data_AF-A0AAD7ZNP6-F1
#
_entry.id   AF-A0AAD7ZNP6-F1
#
_cell.length_a   1.000
_cell.length_b   1.000
_cell.length_c   1.000
_cell.angle_alpha   90.00
_cell.angle_beta   90.00
_cell.angle_gamma   90.00
#
_symmetry.space_group_name_H-M   'P 1'
#
loop_
_entity.id
_entity.type
_entity.pdbx_description
1 polymer ?
#
loop_
_entity_poly.entity_id
_entity_poly.type
_entity_poly.pdbx_seq_one_letter_code
_entity_poly.pdbx_strand_id
1 'polypeptide(L)'
;MLDGTQVFNWEIISLQFNSRWIKHLNGWKPFSKDMMTAPVLLRAVLNVDSLADTFIDMRGWGRGTVFINGFNLGRYFSGGPPQTLYLPAPLLTIGENEVIIWEQLAPLNTLAH
;
A
#
# COMPACT_ATOMS: atom_id res chain seq x y z
N MET A 1 8.06 28.08 -4.51
CA MET A 1 9.12 29.11 -4.59
C MET A 1 10.35 28.57 -3.89
N LEU A 2 11.55 28.88 -4.36
CA LEU A 2 12.82 28.63 -3.67
C LEU A 2 13.45 29.99 -3.42
N ASP A 3 13.69 30.31 -2.14
CA ASP A 3 14.25 31.60 -1.70
C ASP A 3 13.56 32.83 -2.31
N GLY A 4 12.22 32.81 -2.30
CA GLY A 4 11.39 33.89 -2.85
C GLY A 4 11.23 33.89 -4.38
N THR A 5 11.87 32.96 -5.10
CA THR A 5 11.77 32.86 -6.56
C THR A 5 10.76 31.77 -6.97
N GLN A 6 9.87 32.06 -7.92
CA GLN A 6 8.96 31.06 -8.47
C GLN A 6 9.72 30.05 -9.34
N VAL A 7 9.40 28.77 -9.16
CA VAL A 7 9.94 27.68 -9.95
C VAL A 7 8.90 27.30 -11.01
N PHE A 8 9.34 27.14 -12.25
CA PHE A 8 8.53 26.79 -13.42
C PHE A 8 8.99 25.43 -14.01
N ASN A 9 8.38 25.00 -15.11
CA ASN A 9 8.69 23.75 -15.82
C ASN A 9 8.43 22.47 -15.00
N TRP A 10 7.29 22.45 -14.29
CA TRP A 10 6.85 21.28 -13.55
C TRP A 10 6.30 20.20 -14.48
N GLU A 11 6.70 18.97 -14.22
CA GLU A 11 5.98 17.77 -14.66
C GLU A 11 5.13 17.26 -13.50
N ILE A 12 3.84 17.01 -13.74
CA ILE A 12 2.92 16.47 -12.73
C ILE A 12 2.50 15.08 -13.18
N ILE A 13 2.92 14.07 -12.42
CA ILE A 13 2.54 12.67 -12.65
C ILE A 13 1.46 12.28 -11.64
N SER A 14 0.24 12.11 -12.13
CA SER A 14 -0.90 11.72 -11.28
C SER A 14 -0.87 10.22 -10.98
N LEU A 15 -0.69 9.87 -9.70
CA LEU A 15 -0.87 8.50 -9.21
C LEU A 15 -2.36 8.23 -8.96
N GLN A 16 -3.06 7.70 -9.96
CA GLN A 16 -4.52 7.62 -9.94
C GLN A 16 -5.08 6.59 -8.95
N PHE A 17 -4.35 5.50 -8.71
CA PHE A 17 -4.75 4.40 -7.80
C PHE A 17 -6.20 3.89 -7.95
N ASN A 18 -6.77 4.03 -9.14
CA ASN A 18 -8.05 3.40 -9.47
C ASN A 18 -7.82 1.91 -9.77
N SER A 19 -8.90 1.14 -9.76
CA SER A 19 -8.82 -0.32 -9.93
C SER A 19 -8.12 -0.74 -11.22
N ARG A 20 -8.37 -0.04 -12.33
CA ARG A 20 -7.71 -0.31 -13.62
C ARG A 20 -6.20 -0.11 -13.49
N TRP A 21 -5.77 1.02 -12.94
CA TRP A 21 -4.36 1.35 -12.77
C TRP A 21 -3.63 0.31 -11.92
N ILE A 22 -4.20 -0.06 -10.76
CA ILE A 22 -3.63 -1.07 -9.85
C ILE A 22 -3.49 -2.43 -10.55
N LYS A 23 -4.52 -2.88 -11.27
CA LYS A 23 -4.53 -4.18 -11.98
C LYS A 23 -3.56 -4.25 -13.16
N HIS A 24 -3.11 -3.12 -13.69
CA HIS A 24 -2.14 -3.06 -14.80
C HIS A 24 -0.69 -2.82 -14.36
N LEU A 25 -0.43 -2.74 -13.04
CA LEU A 25 0.92 -2.67 -12.52
C LEU A 25 1.73 -3.91 -12.91
N ASN A 26 2.95 -3.69 -13.38
CA ASN A 26 3.86 -4.71 -13.86
C ASN A 26 5.30 -4.34 -13.50
N GLY A 27 6.26 -5.19 -13.85
CA GLY A 27 7.67 -4.95 -13.53
C GLY A 27 8.01 -5.19 -12.05
N TRP A 28 7.21 -6.02 -11.36
CA TRP A 28 7.48 -6.43 -9.98
C TRP A 28 8.86 -7.08 -9.85
N LYS A 29 9.59 -6.69 -8.81
CA LYS A 29 10.91 -7.24 -8.48
C LYS A 29 10.85 -7.93 -7.12
N PRO A 30 11.73 -8.93 -6.86
CA PRO A 30 11.87 -9.48 -5.52
C PRO A 30 12.11 -8.37 -4.48
N PHE A 31 11.43 -8.49 -3.35
CA PHE A 31 11.55 -7.52 -2.27
C PHE A 31 12.96 -7.52 -1.67
N SER A 32 13.52 -6.33 -1.45
CA SER A 32 14.71 -6.12 -0.63
C SER A 32 14.45 -4.98 0.36
N LYS A 33 14.91 -5.15 1.60
CA LYS A 33 14.73 -4.15 2.68
C LYS A 33 15.35 -2.80 2.32
N ASP A 34 16.43 -2.79 1.55
CA ASP A 34 17.11 -1.56 1.10
C ASP A 34 16.22 -0.68 0.20
N MET A 35 15.18 -1.27 -0.39
CA MET A 35 14.21 -0.54 -1.23
C MET A 35 13.22 0.30 -0.41
N MET A 36 13.14 0.11 0.92
CA MET A 36 12.20 0.82 1.79
C MET A 36 12.66 2.24 2.20
N THR A 37 13.56 2.86 1.43
CA THR A 37 14.06 4.23 1.67
C THR A 37 13.19 5.31 1.04
N ALA A 38 12.21 4.92 0.22
CA ALA A 38 11.25 5.78 -0.46
C ALA A 38 9.86 5.11 -0.49
N PRO A 39 8.81 5.80 -0.95
CA PRO A 39 7.53 5.16 -1.19
C PRO A 39 7.64 3.96 -2.15
N VAL A 40 7.06 2.82 -1.75
CA VAL A 40 7.11 1.56 -2.53
C VAL A 40 5.71 0.98 -2.71
N LEU A 41 5.55 0.28 -3.83
CA LEU A 41 4.43 -0.64 -4.02
C LEU A 41 4.93 -2.06 -3.72
N LEU A 42 4.26 -2.72 -2.79
CA LEU A 42 4.51 -4.11 -2.42
C LEU A 42 3.36 -4.96 -2.92
N ARG A 43 3.68 -6.16 -3.40
CA ARG A 43 2.71 -7.14 -3.88
C ARG A 43 2.88 -8.43 -3.10
N ALA A 44 1.77 -8.96 -2.61
CA ALA A 44 1.70 -10.26 -1.96
C ALA A 44 0.48 -11.03 -2.48
N VAL A 45 0.49 -12.34 -2.27
CA VAL A 45 -0.63 -13.23 -2.56
C VAL A 45 -1.14 -13.81 -1.25
N LEU A 46 -2.44 -13.66 -1.01
CA LEU A 46 -3.15 -14.25 0.12
C LEU A 46 -3.96 -15.45 -0.39
N ASN A 47 -3.65 -16.64 0.10
CA ASN A 47 -4.44 -17.84 -0.18
C ASN A 47 -5.58 -17.98 0.84
N VAL A 48 -6.81 -18.10 0.36
CA VAL A 48 -8.03 -18.16 1.18
C VAL A 48 -8.79 -19.46 0.91
N ASP A 49 -8.96 -20.28 1.94
CA ASP A 49 -9.69 -21.55 1.84
C ASP A 49 -11.20 -21.40 2.10
N SER A 50 -11.58 -20.38 2.88
CA SER A 50 -12.98 -20.07 3.19
C SER A 50 -13.20 -18.56 3.30
N LEU A 51 -14.33 -18.10 2.77
CA LEU A 51 -14.65 -16.67 2.75
C LEU A 51 -15.21 -16.24 4.12
N ALA A 52 -14.55 -15.29 4.75
CA ALA A 52 -15.01 -14.67 5.98
C ALA A 52 -14.55 -13.20 6.02
N ASP A 53 -15.32 -12.38 6.73
CA ASP A 53 -14.89 -11.03 7.04
C ASP A 53 -13.64 -11.10 7.93
N THR A 54 -12.67 -10.23 7.68
CA THR A 54 -11.42 -10.22 8.42
C THR A 54 -10.87 -8.79 8.56
N PHE A 55 -9.68 -8.67 9.12
CA PHE A 55 -8.98 -7.41 9.28
C PHE A 55 -7.53 -7.57 8.83
N ILE A 56 -7.01 -6.57 8.12
CA ILE A 56 -5.59 -6.47 7.82
C ILE A 56 -4.93 -5.70 8.94
N ASP A 57 -4.02 -6.35 9.66
CA ASP A 57 -3.24 -5.74 10.72
C ASP A 57 -2.09 -4.91 10.14
N MET A 58 -2.17 -3.59 10.36
CA MET A 58 -1.18 -2.63 9.90
C MET A 58 -0.28 -2.14 11.03
N ARG A 59 -0.32 -2.79 12.21
CA ARG A 59 0.66 -2.54 13.26
C ARG A 59 2.05 -2.89 12.73
N GLY A 60 3.01 -2.01 13.01
CA GLY A 60 4.38 -2.16 12.50
C GLY A 60 4.57 -1.73 11.06
N TRP A 61 3.54 -1.19 10.38
CA TRP A 61 3.67 -0.42 9.13
C TRP A 61 3.79 1.08 9.44
N GLY A 62 4.15 1.91 8.45
CA GLY A 62 4.17 3.37 8.65
C GLY A 62 2.91 4.06 8.14
N ARG A 63 2.86 4.44 6.86
CA ARG A 63 1.69 5.12 6.28
C ARG A 63 1.47 4.69 4.85
N GLY A 64 0.24 4.34 4.49
CA GLY A 64 -0.02 3.88 3.14
C GLY A 64 -1.47 3.60 2.82
N THR A 65 -1.68 2.82 1.76
CA THR A 65 -2.99 2.38 1.28
C THR A 65 -2.93 0.92 0.87
N VAL A 66 -3.96 0.14 1.21
CA VAL A 66 -4.05 -1.28 0.86
C VAL A 66 -5.09 -1.49 -0.24
N PHE A 67 -4.78 -2.39 -1.17
CA PHE A 67 -5.66 -2.82 -2.25
C PHE A 67 -5.80 -4.34 -2.21
N ILE A 68 -7.05 -4.83 -2.29
CA ILE A 68 -7.37 -6.26 -2.40
C ILE A 68 -8.02 -6.50 -3.74
N ASN A 69 -7.44 -7.37 -4.57
CA ASN A 69 -7.96 -7.70 -5.91
C ASN A 69 -8.24 -6.45 -6.78
N GLY A 70 -7.42 -5.40 -6.59
CA GLY A 70 -7.54 -4.09 -7.22
C GLY A 70 -8.64 -3.17 -6.66
N PHE A 71 -9.33 -3.54 -5.58
CA PHE A 71 -10.22 -2.66 -4.82
C PHE A 71 -9.42 -1.88 -3.78
N ASN A 72 -9.60 -0.56 -3.68
CA ASN A 72 -8.94 0.26 -2.66
C ASN A 72 -9.65 0.07 -1.31
N LEU A 73 -9.00 -0.66 -0.40
CA LEU A 73 -9.55 -0.97 0.91
C LEU A 73 -9.54 0.24 1.85
N GLY A 74 -8.53 1.10 1.72
CA GLY A 74 -8.40 2.30 2.52
C GLY A 74 -6.97 2.59 2.96
N ARG A 75 -6.84 3.63 3.79
CA ARG A 75 -5.56 4.16 4.27
C ARG A 75 -5.27 3.71 5.69
N TYR A 76 -4.02 3.41 5.98
CA TYR A 76 -3.51 3.23 7.33
C TYR A 76 -2.47 4.28 7.66
N PHE A 77 -2.32 4.57 8.96
CA PHE A 77 -1.27 5.45 9.46
C PHE A 77 -0.91 5.06 10.89
N SER A 78 0.37 4.77 11.11
CA SER A 78 0.91 4.35 12.41
C SER A 78 0.69 5.36 13.53
N GLY A 79 0.67 6.65 13.20
CA GLY A 79 0.37 7.72 14.16
C GLY A 79 -1.12 7.89 14.48
N GLY A 80 -2.01 7.13 13.85
CA GLY A 80 -3.47 7.22 14.02
C GLY A 80 -4.04 6.18 15.00
N PRO A 81 -5.26 6.37 15.52
CA PRO A 81 -5.91 5.37 16.38
C PRO A 81 -6.22 4.04 15.68
N PRO A 82 -6.76 3.99 14.43
CA PRO A 82 -7.00 2.73 13.73
C PRO A 82 -5.69 2.11 13.24
N GLN A 83 -5.43 0.87 13.65
CA GLN A 83 -4.24 0.10 13.25
C GLN A 83 -4.59 -1.11 12.38
N THR A 84 -5.87 -1.26 12.01
CA THR A 84 -6.38 -2.36 11.20
C THR A 84 -7.34 -1.85 10.13
N LEU A 85 -7.37 -2.49 8.96
CA LEU A 85 -8.38 -2.24 7.93
C LEU A 85 -9.36 -3.39 7.88
N TYR A 86 -10.66 -3.09 7.97
CA TYR A 86 -11.71 -4.08 7.76
C TYR A 86 -11.68 -4.59 6.32
N LEU A 87 -11.64 -5.91 6.15
CA LEU A 87 -11.66 -6.61 4.88
C LEU A 87 -12.94 -7.47 4.79
N PRO A 88 -13.97 -6.99 4.07
CA PRO A 88 -15.17 -7.76 3.82
C PRO A 88 -14.90 -9.03 3.01
N ALA A 89 -15.55 -10.14 3.38
CA ALA A 89 -15.52 -11.41 2.65
C ALA A 89 -15.85 -11.27 1.15
N PRO A 90 -16.81 -10.41 0.72
CA PRO A 90 -17.12 -10.24 -0.70
C PRO A 90 -15.99 -9.67 -1.56
N LEU A 91 -14.93 -9.12 -0.97
CA LEU A 91 -13.73 -8.70 -1.71
C LEU A 91 -12.74 -9.85 -1.96
N LEU A 92 -12.96 -11.00 -1.33
CA LEU A 92 -12.12 -12.18 -1.42
C LEU A 92 -12.70 -13.23 -2.37
N THR A 93 -11.82 -14.06 -2.92
CA THR A 93 -12.13 -15.28 -3.67
C THR A 93 -11.46 -16.48 -3.01
N ILE A 94 -12.03 -17.68 -3.17
CA ILE A 94 -11.34 -18.91 -2.74
C ILE A 94 -10.08 -19.08 -3.61
N GLY A 95 -8.95 -19.42 -2.99
CA GLY A 95 -7.63 -19.49 -3.63
C GLY A 95 -6.87 -18.17 -3.52
N GLU A 96 -6.16 -17.79 -4.59
CA GLU A 96 -5.25 -16.65 -4.59
C GLU A 96 -6.00 -15.30 -4.64
N ASN A 97 -5.62 -14.40 -3.75
CA ASN A 97 -6.06 -13.01 -3.71
C ASN A 97 -4.85 -12.09 -3.76
N GLU A 98 -4.89 -11.09 -4.63
CA GLU A 98 -3.80 -10.13 -4.74
C GLU A 98 -3.93 -9.05 -3.68
N VAL A 99 -2.86 -8.87 -2.91
CA VAL A 99 -2.70 -7.77 -1.96
C VAL A 99 -1.64 -6.83 -2.52
N ILE A 100 -2.01 -5.58 -2.77
CA ILE A 100 -1.07 -4.52 -3.11
C ILE A 100 -1.07 -3.49 -1.99
N ILE A 101 0.11 -3.07 -1.56
CA ILE A 101 0.29 -2.05 -0.51
C ILE A 101 1.14 -0.93 -1.09
N TRP A 102 0.61 0.28 -1.09
CA TRP A 102 1.40 1.49 -1.32
C TRP A 102 1.90 2.01 0.04
N GLU A 103 3.14 1.66 0.40
CA GLU A 103 3.79 2.13 1.62
C GLU A 103 4.55 3.42 1.31
N GLN A 104 4.18 4.52 1.95
CA GLN A 104 4.74 5.86 1.72
C GLN A 104 5.81 6.23 2.74
N LEU A 105 5.70 5.70 3.94
CA LEU A 105 6.60 5.98 5.06
C LEU A 105 6.90 4.65 5.73
N ALA A 106 8.16 4.25 5.78
CA ALA A 106 8.55 3.05 6.50
C ALA A 106 8.37 3.24 8.03
N PRO A 107 8.18 2.16 8.79
CA PRO A 107 8.02 2.22 10.25
C PRO A 107 9.28 2.79 10.91
N LEU A 108 9.10 3.75 11.82
CA LEU A 108 10.20 4.43 12.53
C LEU A 108 11.06 3.45 13.36
N ASN A 109 10.51 2.31 13.76
CA ASN A 109 11.17 1.35 14.66
C ASN A 109 12.14 0.39 13.94
N THR A 110 12.36 0.56 12.64
CA THR A 110 13.28 -0.29 11.87
C THR A 110 14.76 0.13 12.01
N LEU A 111 15.04 1.19 12.78
CA LEU A 111 16.39 1.73 13.04
C LEU A 111 16.93 1.44 14.44
N ALA A 112 16.27 0.59 15.23
CA ALA A 112 16.72 0.24 16.58
C ALA A 112 16.77 -1.28 16.76
N HIS A 113 17.67 -1.96 16.06
CA HIS A 113 18.32 -3.21 16.49
C HIS A 113 19.62 -3.40 15.71
#